data_AF-A0A851HS61-F1
#
_entry.id   AF-A0A851HS61-F1
#
_cell.length_a   1.000
_cell.length_b   1.000
_cell.length_c   1.000
_cell.angle_alpha   90.00
_cell.angle_beta   90.00
_cell.angle_gamma   90.00
#
_symmetry.space_group_name_H-M   'P 1'
#
loop_
_entity.id
_entity.type
_entity.pdbx_description
1 polymer ?
#
loop_
_entity_poly.entity_id
_entity_poly.type
_entity_poly.pdbx_seq_one_letter_code
_entity_poly.pdbx_strand_id
1 'polypeptide(L)'
;MSTTECLLANCDRPVLNRGLCRYHYRKALADGTVDQIGLPKRIPAVQSIGDQAAKFWESGMLIEQIAQELGTTAPTIKAVLRQKGIGNPGRIGPRQRLRTQLRTRHSIEGLRRLDKLPVEEAIRQAWTAPDLDPELREAAQQQVREVMPDLSRALDRLTTI
;
A
#
# COMPACT_ATOMS: atom_id res chain seq x y z
N MET A 1 -29.43 23.43 -22.40
CA MET A 1 -30.03 24.15 -21.26
C MET A 1 -30.55 23.11 -20.28
N SER A 2 -29.85 22.86 -19.18
CA SER A 2 -30.26 21.85 -18.19
C SER A 2 -31.13 22.49 -17.12
N THR A 3 -32.43 22.58 -17.38
CA THR A 3 -33.43 22.80 -16.32
C THR A 3 -33.65 21.49 -15.59
N THR A 4 -32.77 21.20 -14.64
CA THR A 4 -32.99 20.16 -13.64
C THR A 4 -34.23 20.53 -12.83
N GLU A 5 -35.32 19.79 -13.03
CA GLU A 5 -36.57 19.89 -12.29
C GLU A 5 -36.40 19.43 -10.84
N CYS A 6 -37.28 19.89 -9.95
CA CYS A 6 -37.26 19.54 -8.55
C CYS A 6 -37.50 18.02 -8.37
N LEU A 7 -36.77 17.39 -7.42
CA LEU A 7 -36.86 15.94 -7.16
C LEU A 7 -38.20 15.46 -6.62
N LEU A 8 -39.00 16.35 -6.05
CA LEU A 8 -40.32 16.00 -5.55
C LEU A 8 -41.29 15.84 -6.72
N ALA A 9 -41.98 14.69 -6.75
CA ALA A 9 -42.96 14.36 -7.77
C ALA A 9 -43.98 15.51 -7.93
N ASN A 10 -44.29 15.84 -9.19
CA ASN A 10 -45.22 16.90 -9.57
C ASN A 10 -44.75 18.32 -9.18
N CYS A 11 -43.45 18.59 -9.22
CA CYS A 11 -42.92 19.93 -9.01
C CYS A 11 -42.02 20.38 -10.16
N ASP A 12 -42.59 21.15 -11.09
CA ASP A 12 -41.87 21.63 -12.28
C ASP A 12 -41.05 22.91 -11.99
N ARG A 13 -40.89 23.27 -10.72
CA ARG A 13 -40.12 24.46 -10.32
C ARG A 13 -38.62 24.17 -10.47
N PRO A 14 -37.82 25.16 -10.90
CA PRO A 14 -36.39 24.96 -11.08
C PRO A 14 -35.69 24.60 -9.77
N VAL A 15 -34.74 23.67 -9.84
CA VAL A 15 -33.88 23.31 -8.71
C VAL A 15 -33.07 24.51 -8.24
N LEU A 16 -33.06 24.75 -6.93
CA LEU A 16 -32.21 25.74 -6.27
C LEU A 16 -30.98 25.08 -5.65
N ASN A 17 -31.17 24.09 -4.77
CA ASN A 17 -30.09 23.42 -4.06
C ASN A 17 -30.50 22.01 -3.65
N ARG A 18 -29.54 21.07 -3.63
CA ARG A 18 -29.76 19.65 -3.28
C ARG A 18 -30.90 18.97 -4.06
N GLY A 19 -31.11 19.38 -5.31
CA GLY A 19 -32.19 18.86 -6.15
C GLY A 19 -33.60 19.31 -5.74
N LEU A 20 -33.72 20.32 -4.87
CA LEU A 20 -35.01 20.88 -4.43
C LEU A 20 -35.19 22.30 -4.93
N CYS A 21 -36.43 22.67 -5.28
CA CYS A 21 -36.80 24.06 -5.55
C CYS A 21 -36.76 24.91 -4.27
N ARG A 22 -36.79 26.25 -4.41
CA ARG A 22 -36.70 27.19 -3.27
C ARG A 22 -37.73 26.93 -2.18
N TYR A 23 -38.96 26.60 -2.56
CA TYR A 23 -40.06 26.33 -1.62
C TYR A 23 -39.81 25.04 -0.84
N HIS A 24 -39.58 23.93 -1.54
CA HIS A 24 -39.35 22.64 -0.90
C HIS A 24 -38.08 22.62 -0.06
N TYR A 25 -37.01 23.27 -0.49
CA TYR A 25 -35.80 23.41 0.31
C TYR A 25 -36.06 24.13 1.64
N ARG A 26 -36.81 25.24 1.63
CA ARG A 26 -37.15 25.99 2.85
C ARG A 26 -38.06 25.21 3.78
N LYS A 27 -39.07 24.53 3.22
CA LYS A 27 -39.97 23.68 4.00
C LYS A 27 -39.19 22.54 4.66
N ALA A 28 -38.39 21.80 3.89
CA ALA A 28 -37.52 20.76 4.40
C ALA A 28 -36.56 21.26 5.49
N LEU A 29 -36.05 22.48 5.36
CA LEU A 29 -35.17 23.11 6.34
C LEU A 29 -35.90 23.46 7.64
N ALA A 30 -37.15 23.95 7.55
CA ALA A 30 -37.99 24.21 8.71
C ALA A 30 -38.39 22.90 9.42
N ASP A 31 -38.69 21.86 8.66
CA ASP A 31 -39.11 20.55 9.17
C ASP A 31 -37.93 19.68 9.63
N GLY A 32 -36.68 20.08 9.36
CA GLY A 32 -35.49 19.28 9.64
C GLY A 32 -35.31 18.03 8.77
N THR A 33 -36.05 17.93 7.66
CA THR A 33 -36.09 16.74 6.77
C THR A 33 -35.21 16.86 5.53
N VAL A 34 -34.43 17.94 5.38
CA VAL A 34 -33.58 18.19 4.19
C VAL A 34 -32.69 17.01 3.83
N ASP A 35 -32.13 16.32 4.83
CA ASP A 35 -31.23 15.19 4.60
C ASP A 35 -31.95 13.90 4.16
N GLN A 36 -33.27 13.81 4.36
CA GLN A 36 -34.09 12.65 3.94
C GLN A 36 -34.61 12.80 2.51
N ILE A 37 -35.02 14.02 2.11
CA ILE A 37 -35.67 14.26 0.81
C ILE A 37 -34.78 14.96 -0.23
N GLY A 38 -33.74 15.67 0.21
CA GLY A 38 -32.78 16.30 -0.69
C GLY A 38 -31.72 15.30 -1.13
N LEU A 39 -31.05 15.59 -2.27
CA LEU A 39 -29.81 14.90 -2.60
C LEU A 39 -28.86 14.96 -1.40
N PRO A 40 -28.03 13.93 -1.18
CA PRO A 40 -27.00 14.01 -0.15
C PRO A 40 -26.21 15.31 -0.35
N LYS A 41 -25.82 15.97 0.75
CA LYS A 41 -24.83 17.05 0.64
C LYS A 41 -23.71 16.48 -0.22
N ARG A 42 -23.35 17.18 -1.30
CA ARG A 42 -22.17 16.76 -2.09
C ARG A 42 -21.09 16.52 -1.07
N ILE A 43 -20.68 15.25 -0.93
CA ILE A 43 -19.51 14.90 -0.14
C ILE A 43 -18.46 15.85 -0.71
N PRO A 44 -17.93 16.81 0.08
CA PRO A 44 -16.95 17.74 -0.44
C PRO A 44 -15.90 16.88 -1.13
N ALA A 45 -15.45 17.21 -2.34
CA ALA A 45 -14.50 16.36 -3.06
C ALA A 45 -13.35 15.91 -2.14
N VAL A 46 -12.96 16.81 -1.23
CA VAL A 46 -12.14 16.65 -0.03
C VAL A 46 -12.39 15.36 0.79
N GLN A 47 -13.63 15.00 1.14
CA GLN A 47 -13.96 13.78 1.91
C GLN A 47 -13.74 12.51 1.08
N SER A 48 -14.20 12.46 -0.17
CA SER A 48 -14.00 11.28 -1.03
C SER A 48 -12.52 11.07 -1.36
N ILE A 49 -11.79 12.16 -1.63
CA ILE A 49 -10.34 12.18 -1.82
C ILE A 49 -9.66 11.73 -0.53
N GLY A 50 -10.21 12.08 0.64
CA GLY A 50 -9.63 11.70 1.92
C GLY A 50 -9.71 10.23 2.27
N ASP A 51 -10.81 9.57 1.94
CA ASP A 51 -10.92 8.13 2.17
C ASP A 51 -9.94 7.36 1.25
N GLN A 52 -9.81 7.78 -0.01
CA GLN A 52 -8.85 7.17 -0.94
C GLN A 52 -7.40 7.47 -0.57
N ALA A 53 -7.10 8.72 -0.20
CA ALA A 53 -5.77 9.14 0.25
C ALA A 53 -5.34 8.39 1.51
N ALA A 54 -6.25 8.15 2.46
CA ALA A 54 -5.98 7.35 3.66
C ALA A 54 -5.60 5.90 3.31
N LYS A 55 -6.33 5.27 2.38
CA LYS A 55 -6.02 3.91 1.93
C LYS A 55 -4.65 3.80 1.26
N PHE A 56 -4.32 4.74 0.37
CA PHE A 56 -2.99 4.76 -0.25
C PHE A 56 -1.88 5.08 0.75
N TRP A 57 -2.16 5.91 1.75
CA TRP A 57 -1.22 6.18 2.83
C TRP A 57 -0.93 4.94 3.67
N GLU A 58 -1.96 4.18 4.05
CA GLU A 58 -1.83 2.92 4.81
C GLU A 58 -1.07 1.84 4.03
N SER A 59 -1.14 1.85 2.69
CA SER A 59 -0.34 0.96 1.84
C SER A 59 1.12 1.39 1.70
N GLY A 60 1.51 2.54 2.27
CA GLY A 60 2.88 3.04 2.29
C GLY A 60 3.26 3.88 1.07
N MET A 61 2.29 4.32 0.28
CA MET A 61 2.53 5.19 -0.88
C MET A 61 3.00 6.58 -0.44
N LEU A 62 3.88 7.20 -1.23
CA LEU A 62 4.36 8.57 -0.97
C LEU A 62 3.27 9.60 -1.29
N ILE A 63 3.25 10.73 -0.57
CA ILE A 63 2.24 11.79 -0.73
C ILE A 63 2.17 12.28 -2.19
N GLU A 64 3.33 12.41 -2.84
CA GLU A 64 3.46 12.86 -4.22
C GLU A 64 2.79 11.88 -5.19
N GLN A 65 2.94 10.58 -4.95
CA GLN A 65 2.30 9.53 -5.75
C GLN A 65 0.78 9.51 -5.51
N ILE A 66 0.35 9.64 -4.25
CA ILE A 66 -1.08 9.75 -3.90
C ILE A 66 -1.71 10.96 -4.61
N ALA A 67 -1.00 12.09 -4.64
CA ALA A 67 -1.47 13.30 -5.30
C ALA A 67 -1.63 13.10 -6.81
N GLN A 68 -0.65 12.45 -7.46
CA GLN A 68 -0.71 12.12 -8.88
C GLN A 68 -1.89 11.18 -9.20
N GLU A 69 -2.05 10.10 -8.43
CA GLU A 69 -3.11 9.10 -8.63
C GLU A 69 -4.51 9.70 -8.46
N LEU A 70 -4.68 10.59 -7.49
CA LEU A 70 -5.97 11.24 -7.21
C LEU A 70 -6.20 12.52 -8.03
N GLY A 71 -5.29 12.86 -8.96
CA GLY A 71 -5.41 14.05 -9.80
C GLY A 71 -5.45 15.35 -8.99
N THR A 72 -4.67 15.44 -7.90
CA THR A 72 -4.65 16.57 -6.97
C THR A 72 -3.22 16.97 -6.61
N THR A 73 -3.06 17.88 -5.64
CA THR A 73 -1.75 18.40 -5.22
C THR A 73 -1.33 17.83 -3.85
N ALA A 74 -0.03 17.65 -3.64
CA ALA A 74 0.50 17.13 -2.36
C ALA A 74 0.08 17.96 -1.12
N PRO A 75 -0.02 19.31 -1.16
CA PRO A 75 -0.58 20.09 -0.06
C PRO A 75 -2.04 19.74 0.26
N THR A 76 -2.85 19.46 -0.76
CA THR A 76 -4.26 19.04 -0.60
C THR A 76 -4.32 17.70 0.12
N ILE A 77 -3.51 16.71 -0.30
CA ILE A 77 -3.41 15.42 0.39
C ILE A 77 -2.99 15.59 1.85
N LYS A 78 -1.99 16.42 2.13
CA LYS A 78 -1.55 16.71 3.52
C LYS A 78 -2.68 17.30 4.36
N ALA A 79 -3.43 18.26 3.83
CA ALA A 79 -4.54 18.90 4.54
C ALA A 79 -5.64 17.88 4.86
N VAL A 80 -5.97 17.03 3.89
CA VAL A 80 -6.99 16.00 4.02
C VAL A 80 -6.60 14.90 5.01
N LEU A 81 -5.36 14.40 4.94
CA LEU A 81 -4.84 13.41 5.92
C LEU A 81 -4.82 13.99 7.33
N ARG A 82 -4.42 15.26 7.48
CA ARG A 82 -4.46 15.98 8.77
C ARG A 82 -5.88 16.10 9.31
N GLN A 83 -6.86 16.43 8.46
CA GLN A 83 -8.27 16.52 8.86
C GLN A 83 -8.80 15.16 9.34
N LYS A 84 -8.28 14.06 8.80
CA LYS A 84 -8.60 12.70 9.24
C LYS A 84 -7.83 12.22 10.48
N GLY A 85 -6.97 13.06 11.07
CA GLY A 85 -6.16 12.67 12.23
C GLY A 85 -5.00 11.71 11.88
N ILE A 86 -4.73 11.49 10.60
CA ILE A 86 -3.58 10.71 10.16
C ILE A 86 -2.35 11.60 10.35
N GLY A 87 -1.52 11.20 11.32
CA GLY A 87 -0.36 11.96 11.79
C GLY A 87 0.59 12.38 10.66
N ASN A 88 1.31 13.48 10.91
CA ASN A 88 2.10 14.23 9.92
C ASN A 88 2.84 13.31 8.92
N PRO A 89 2.37 13.21 7.66
CA PRO A 89 2.90 12.24 6.69
C PRO A 89 4.33 12.56 6.22
N GLY A 90 4.90 13.69 6.64
CA GLY A 90 6.34 13.98 6.46
C GLY A 90 7.26 13.38 7.54
N ARG A 91 6.71 12.87 8.65
CA ARG A 91 7.47 12.20 9.73
C ARG A 91 7.11 10.72 9.78
N ILE A 92 7.42 9.98 8.73
CA ILE A 92 7.78 8.58 8.96
C ILE A 92 9.02 8.64 9.86
N GLY A 93 8.82 8.44 11.16
CA GLY A 93 9.90 8.51 12.13
C GLY A 93 11.05 7.58 11.69
N PRO A 94 12.31 7.90 12.02
CA PRO A 94 13.46 7.13 11.58
C PRO A 94 13.29 5.63 11.79
N ARG A 95 12.60 5.21 12.87
CA ARG A 95 12.23 3.81 13.15
C ARG A 95 11.32 3.15 12.12
N GLN A 96 10.32 3.86 11.60
CA GLN A 96 9.38 3.31 10.63
C GLN A 96 10.00 3.30 9.22
N ARG A 97 10.85 4.29 8.92
CA ARG A 97 11.72 4.28 7.73
C ARG A 97 12.71 3.11 7.80
N LEU A 98 13.33 2.90 8.96
CA LEU A 98 14.19 1.75 9.22
C LEU A 98 13.42 0.45 9.09
N ARG A 99 12.18 0.34 9.60
CA ARG A 99 11.38 -0.88 9.47
C ARG A 99 11.06 -1.20 8.02
N THR A 100 10.65 -0.21 7.22
CA THR A 100 10.39 -0.41 5.80
C THR A 100 11.68 -0.73 5.05
N GLN A 101 12.76 0.01 5.34
CA GLN A 101 14.09 -0.26 4.78
C GLN A 101 14.66 -1.60 5.22
N LEU A 102 14.39 -2.07 6.44
CA LEU A 102 14.79 -3.39 6.94
C LEU A 102 13.91 -4.48 6.37
N ARG A 103 12.65 -4.20 6.01
CA ARG A 103 11.79 -5.16 5.33
C ARG A 103 12.23 -5.36 3.87
N THR A 104 12.70 -4.31 3.20
CA THR A 104 13.35 -4.40 1.89
C THR A 104 14.82 -4.83 1.97
N ARG A 105 15.56 -4.47 3.03
CA ARG A 105 16.94 -4.91 3.28
C ARG A 105 17.03 -6.29 3.87
N HIS A 106 16.02 -6.89 4.52
CA HIS A 106 16.15 -8.26 5.01
C HIS A 106 16.18 -9.30 3.87
N SER A 107 15.88 -8.88 2.64
CA SER A 107 16.28 -9.62 1.42
C SER A 107 17.80 -9.56 1.16
N ILE A 108 18.52 -8.54 1.65
CA ILE A 108 19.95 -8.28 1.41
C ILE A 108 20.83 -8.53 2.67
N GLU A 109 20.32 -8.33 3.88
CA GLU A 109 21.05 -8.52 5.14
C GLU A 109 21.15 -10.00 5.54
N GLY A 110 20.27 -10.86 4.98
CA GLY A 110 20.44 -12.31 5.01
C GLY A 110 21.71 -12.74 4.26
N LEU A 111 22.02 -12.08 3.13
CA LEU A 111 23.22 -12.36 2.33
C LEU A 111 24.51 -11.97 3.06
N ARG A 112 24.53 -10.87 3.83
CA ARG A 112 25.73 -10.39 4.56
C ARG A 112 26.09 -11.19 5.81
N ARG A 113 25.27 -12.15 6.24
CA ARG A 113 25.60 -13.06 7.34
C ARG A 113 26.34 -14.31 6.88
N LEU A 114 26.24 -14.70 5.61
CA LEU A 114 26.89 -15.90 5.09
C LEU A 114 28.43 -15.74 5.02
N ASP A 115 28.93 -14.56 4.66
CA ASP A 115 30.37 -14.28 4.54
C ASP A 115 31.15 -14.37 5.86
N LYS A 116 30.44 -14.36 7.00
CA LYS A 116 31.05 -14.44 8.35
C LYS A 116 30.85 -15.80 9.02
N LEU A 117 30.11 -16.71 8.38
CA LEU A 117 29.96 -18.06 8.88
C LEU A 117 31.15 -18.91 8.41
N PRO A 118 31.57 -19.90 9.21
CA PRO A 118 32.44 -20.96 8.71
C PRO A 118 31.82 -21.55 7.43
N VAL A 119 32.66 -21.88 6.44
CA VAL A 119 32.24 -22.34 5.10
C VAL A 119 31.18 -23.44 5.18
N GLU A 120 31.32 -24.37 6.12
CA GLU A 120 30.39 -25.49 6.35
C GLU A 120 28.98 -25.02 6.77
N GLU A 121 28.89 -24.04 7.65
CA GLU A 121 27.62 -23.51 8.17
C GLU A 121 26.96 -22.59 7.13
N ALA A 122 27.76 -21.86 6.34
CA ALA A 122 27.26 -21.09 5.20
C ALA A 122 26.64 -21.99 4.13
N ILE A 123 27.29 -23.12 3.78
CA ILE A 123 26.77 -24.11 2.84
C ILE A 123 25.48 -24.75 3.38
N ARG A 124 25.44 -25.12 4.67
CA ARG A 124 24.25 -25.70 5.32
C ARG A 124 23.06 -24.74 5.31
N GLN A 125 23.28 -23.46 5.65
CA GLN A 125 22.22 -22.45 5.59
C GLN A 125 21.77 -22.17 4.15
N ALA A 126 22.70 -22.13 3.20
CA ALA A 126 22.38 -21.96 1.79
C ALA A 126 21.49 -23.08 1.22
N TRP A 127 21.65 -24.30 1.75
CA TRP A 127 20.88 -25.46 1.32
C TRP A 127 19.49 -25.57 1.97
N THR A 128 19.36 -25.13 3.23
CA THR A 128 18.15 -25.33 4.05
C THR A 128 17.16 -24.16 3.98
N ALA A 129 17.57 -22.99 3.50
CA ALA A 129 16.71 -21.82 3.37
C ALA A 129 16.26 -21.58 1.90
N PRO A 130 15.03 -21.95 1.51
CA PRO A 130 14.55 -21.86 0.13
C PRO A 130 14.33 -20.43 -0.38
N ASP A 131 14.35 -19.44 0.51
CA ASP A 131 14.14 -18.01 0.21
C ASP A 131 15.44 -17.28 -0.20
N LEU A 132 16.57 -18.01 -0.29
CA LEU A 132 17.84 -17.44 -0.76
C LEU A 132 17.83 -17.13 -2.26
N ASP A 133 18.66 -16.16 -2.62
CA ASP A 133 18.88 -15.70 -3.98
C ASP A 133 19.09 -16.91 -4.94
N PRO A 134 18.27 -17.02 -6.01
CA PRO A 134 18.34 -18.14 -6.94
C PRO A 134 19.71 -18.32 -7.59
N GLU A 135 20.46 -17.25 -7.84
CA GLU A 135 21.81 -17.33 -8.42
C GLU A 135 22.80 -17.98 -7.44
N LEU A 136 22.69 -17.63 -6.15
CA LEU A 136 23.55 -18.16 -5.10
C LEU A 136 23.29 -19.65 -4.86
N ARG A 137 22.01 -20.04 -4.95
CA ARG A 137 21.59 -21.45 -4.87
C ARG A 137 22.15 -22.26 -6.04
N GLU A 138 22.11 -21.72 -7.25
CA GLU A 138 22.66 -22.38 -8.43
C GLU A 138 24.18 -22.55 -8.34
N ALA A 139 24.90 -21.51 -7.89
CA ALA A 139 26.34 -21.58 -7.65
C ALA A 139 26.72 -22.64 -6.60
N ALA A 140 25.99 -22.71 -5.48
CA ALA A 140 26.21 -23.73 -4.45
C ALA A 140 25.94 -25.16 -4.96
N GLN A 141 24.88 -25.34 -5.76
CA GLN A 141 24.58 -26.63 -6.39
C GLN A 141 25.68 -27.05 -7.38
N GLN A 142 26.24 -26.10 -8.13
CA GLN A 142 27.31 -26.37 -9.08
C GLN A 142 28.60 -26.83 -8.38
N GLN A 143 29.01 -26.19 -7.29
CA GLN A 143 30.18 -26.62 -6.52
C GLN A 143 30.02 -28.04 -5.96
N VAL A 144 28.83 -28.41 -5.49
CA VAL A 144 28.60 -29.80 -5.04
C VAL A 144 28.68 -30.79 -6.19
N ARG A 145 28.14 -30.46 -7.38
CA ARG A 145 28.29 -31.32 -8.56
C ARG A 145 29.75 -31.53 -8.95
N GLU A 146 30.61 -30.53 -8.77
CA GLU A 146 32.04 -30.63 -9.06
C GLU A 146 32.79 -31.53 -8.08
N VAL A 147 32.44 -31.50 -6.79
CA VAL A 147 33.14 -32.29 -5.75
C VAL A 147 32.60 -33.72 -5.62
N MET A 148 31.35 -33.98 -5.99
CA MET A 148 30.70 -35.29 -5.80
C MET A 148 31.42 -36.49 -6.45
N PRO A 149 32.01 -36.40 -7.67
CA PRO A 149 32.74 -37.52 -8.27
C PRO A 149 33.97 -37.95 -7.45
N ASP A 150 34.66 -37.00 -6.82
CA ASP A 150 35.83 -37.29 -5.98
C ASP A 150 35.42 -37.94 -4.67
N LEU A 151 34.33 -37.45 -4.06
CA LEU A 151 33.75 -38.05 -2.86
C LEU A 151 33.27 -39.47 -3.12
N SER A 152 32.59 -39.72 -4.25
CA SER A 152 32.15 -41.06 -4.65
C SER A 152 33.33 -42.01 -4.78
N ARG A 153 34.38 -41.60 -5.49
CA ARG A 153 35.60 -42.40 -5.65
C ARG A 153 36.30 -42.69 -4.32
N ALA A 154 36.29 -41.75 -3.38
CA ALA A 154 36.85 -41.96 -2.06
C ALA A 154 36.05 -42.99 -1.25
N LEU A 155 34.71 -42.93 -1.30
CA LEU A 155 33.83 -43.88 -0.63
C LEU A 155 33.96 -45.30 -1.21
N ASP A 156 34.05 -45.44 -2.53
CA ASP A 156 34.23 -46.75 -3.19
C ASP A 156 35.53 -47.44 -2.73
N ARG A 157 36.60 -46.67 -2.48
CA ARG A 157 37.85 -47.22 -1.93
C ARG A 157 37.70 -47.75 -0.51
N LEU A 158 36.83 -47.14 0.29
CA LEU A 158 36.59 -47.57 1.67
C LEU A 158 35.72 -48.82 1.76
N THR A 159 34.86 -49.06 0.79
CA THR A 159 33.96 -50.24 0.77
C THR A 159 34.59 -51.49 0.19
N THR A 160 35.76 -51.36 -0.48
CA THR A 160 36.47 -52.50 -1.07
C THR A 160 37.47 -53.17 -0.10
N ILE A 161 37.47 -52.76 1.19
CA ILE A 161 38.30 -53.32 2.28
C ILE A 161 37.41 -54.19 3.17
#